data_AF-A0A1Y1UUN5-F1
#
_entry.id   AF-A0A1Y1UUN5-F1
#
_cell.length_a   1.000
_cell.length_b   1.000
_cell.length_c   1.000
_cell.angle_alpha   90.00
_cell.angle_beta   90.00
_cell.angle_gamma   90.00
#
_symmetry.space_group_name_H-M   'P 1'
#
loop_
_entity.id
_entity.type
_entity.pdbx_description
1 polymer ?
#
loop_
_entity_poly.entity_id
_entity_poly.type
_entity_poly.pdbx_seq_one_letter_code
_entity_poly.pdbx_strand_id
1 'polypeptide(L)'
;EILLSQPVLIELNPKPSLVIAGDVHGQYSDLLRIFDRMGHPPQTNYLFMGDYVDRGKKSLETILLLLAYKIKYPENFFLLR
;
A
#
# COMPACT_ATOMS: atom_id res chain seq x y z
N GLU A 1 -3.79 -14.77 -6.50
CA GLU A 1 -2.46 -15.28 -6.91
C GLU A 1 -1.32 -14.31 -6.56
N ILE A 2 -1.36 -13.04 -6.99
CA ILE A 2 -0.27 -12.06 -6.77
C ILE A 2 0.24 -11.97 -5.32
N LEU A 3 -0.65 -11.90 -4.33
CA LEU A 3 -0.23 -11.86 -2.92
C LEU A 3 0.30 -13.21 -2.42
N LEU A 4 -0.25 -14.32 -2.92
CA LEU A 4 0.13 -15.67 -2.51
C LEU A 4 1.48 -16.10 -3.09
N SER A 5 1.87 -15.54 -4.24
CA SER A 5 3.18 -15.78 -4.85
C SER A 5 4.31 -14.98 -4.18
N GLN A 6 3.98 -13.99 -3.35
CA GLN A 6 4.97 -13.16 -2.68
C GLN A 6 5.54 -13.89 -1.45
N PRO A 7 6.87 -13.89 -1.25
CA PRO A 7 7.46 -14.50 -0.06
C PRO A 7 7.01 -13.78 1.22
N VAL A 8 6.98 -14.52 2.33
CA VAL A 8 6.60 -14.00 3.65
C VAL A 8 7.57 -12.90 4.10
N LEU A 9 8.86 -13.09 3.84
CA LEU A 9 9.89 -12.07 4.03
C LEU A 9 10.19 -11.43 2.68
N ILE A 10 9.99 -10.12 2.59
CA ILE A 10 10.21 -9.36 1.37
C ILE A 10 11.49 -8.55 1.52
N GLU A 11 12.39 -8.68 0.57
CA GLU A 11 13.57 -7.84 0.46
C GLU A 11 13.31 -6.73 -0.56
N LEU A 12 13.39 -5.47 -0.11
CA LEU A 12 13.11 -4.31 -0.94
C LEU A 12 14.36 -3.45 -1.12
N ASN A 13 14.64 -3.06 -2.37
CA ASN A 13 15.64 -2.06 -2.66
C ASN A 13 15.00 -0.65 -2.55
N PRO A 14 15.48 0.23 -1.65
CA PRO A 14 14.84 1.52 -1.40
C PRO A 14 15.04 2.57 -2.51
N LYS A 15 15.83 2.28 -3.56
CA LYS A 15 16.08 3.23 -4.65
C LYS A 15 14.97 3.17 -5.71
N PRO A 16 14.48 4.31 -6.25
CA PRO A 16 14.85 5.70 -5.94
C PRO A 16 14.12 6.31 -4.73
N SER A 17 12.97 5.79 -4.31
CA SER A 17 12.21 6.24 -3.14
C SER A 17 11.30 5.12 -2.62
N LEU A 18 11.27 4.92 -1.30
CA LEU A 18 10.40 3.97 -0.61
C LEU A 18 9.63 4.68 0.51
N VAL A 19 8.31 4.65 0.43
CA VAL A 19 7.40 5.13 1.47
C VAL A 19 6.94 3.94 2.31
N ILE A 20 7.15 4.05 3.61
CA ILE A 20 6.65 3.07 4.58
C ILE A 20 5.44 3.70 5.27
N ALA A 21 4.28 3.06 5.12
CA ALA A 21 3.04 3.49 5.73
C ALA A 21 2.62 2.48 6.81
N GLY A 22 2.28 3.00 7.99
CA GLY A 22 1.67 2.23 9.06
C GLY A 22 0.16 2.07 8.87
N ASP A 23 -0.55 2.01 9.99
CA ASP A 23 -1.99 1.77 10.05
C ASP A 23 -2.77 2.80 9.21
N VAL A 24 -3.73 2.29 8.43
CA VAL A 24 -4.62 3.13 7.60
C VAL A 24 -6.02 3.18 8.19
N HIS A 25 -6.47 2.06 8.78
CA HIS A 25 -7.76 1.94 9.48
C HIS A 25 -8.94 2.56 8.72
N GLY A 26 -9.08 2.31 7.41
CA GLY A 26 -10.20 2.82 6.63
C GLY A 26 -10.27 4.36 6.48
N GLN A 27 -9.18 5.08 6.77
CA GLN A 27 -9.06 6.53 6.60
C GLN A 27 -8.72 6.90 5.14
N TYR A 28 -9.65 6.59 4.23
CA TYR A 28 -9.43 6.73 2.77
C TYR A 28 -8.94 8.13 2.33
N SER A 29 -9.47 9.21 2.91
CA SER A 29 -9.05 10.57 2.56
C SER A 29 -7.58 10.84 2.92
N ASP A 30 -7.10 10.28 4.03
CA ASP A 30 -5.72 10.42 4.46
C ASP A 30 -4.79 9.53 3.60
N LEU A 31 -5.27 8.35 3.20
CA LEU A 31 -4.59 7.51 2.22
C LEU A 31 -4.36 8.25 0.89
N LEU A 32 -5.37 8.94 0.36
CA LEU A 32 -5.22 9.75 -0.86
C LEU A 32 -4.20 10.87 -0.68
N ARG A 33 -4.21 11.55 0.47
CA ARG A 33 -3.23 12.61 0.78
C ARG A 33 -1.80 12.08 0.84
N ILE A 34 -1.59 10.84 1.30
CA ILE A 34 -0.27 10.20 1.28
C ILE A 34 0.21 10.08 -0.16
N PHE A 35 -0.63 9.58 -1.07
CA PHE A 35 -0.27 9.43 -2.48
C PHE A 35 -0.03 10.77 -3.18
N ASP A 36 -0.87 11.77 -2.92
CA ASP A 36 -0.71 13.12 -3.50
C ASP A 36 0.59 13.79 -3.05
N ARG A 37 1.03 13.56 -1.80
CA ARG A 37 2.25 14.16 -1.24
C ARG A 37 3.52 13.41 -1.60
N MET A 38 3.48 12.08 -1.57
CA MET A 38 4.67 11.24 -1.75
C MET A 38 4.85 10.76 -3.20
N GLY A 39 3.86 11.00 -4.06
CA GLY A 39 3.85 10.61 -5.47
C GLY A 39 3.21 9.25 -5.69
N HIS A 40 2.54 9.06 -6.82
CA HIS A 40 1.85 7.80 -7.11
C HIS A 40 2.83 6.69 -7.55
N PRO A 41 2.47 5.41 -7.38
CA PRO A 41 3.17 4.32 -8.05
C PRO A 41 3.05 4.45 -9.58
N PRO A 42 4.08 4.09 -10.37
CA PRO A 42 5.32 3.43 -9.96
C PRO A 42 6.48 4.39 -9.65
N GLN A 43 6.26 5.71 -9.65
CA GLN A 43 7.33 6.69 -9.40
C GLN A 43 7.88 6.58 -7.97
N THR A 44 7.03 6.16 -7.03
CA THR A 44 7.38 5.92 -5.63
C THR A 44 7.00 4.49 -5.24
N ASN A 45 7.91 3.78 -4.56
CA ASN A 45 7.62 2.47 -4.00
C ASN A 45 6.88 2.61 -2.66
N TYR A 46 5.98 1.69 -2.37
CA TYR A 46 5.16 1.71 -1.16
C TYR A 46 5.24 0.37 -0.42
N LEU A 47 5.48 0.43 0.88
CA LEU A 47 5.34 -0.67 1.81
C LEU A 47 4.32 -0.29 2.88
N PHE A 48 3.18 -0.97 2.91
CA PHE A 48 2.24 -0.83 4.00
C PHE A 48 2.37 -1.96 5.02
N MET A 49 2.36 -1.60 6.29
CA MET A 49 2.68 -2.51 7.40
C MET A 49 1.50 -3.31 7.95
N GLY A 50 0.26 -3.06 7.50
CA GLY A 50 -0.93 -3.76 7.98
C GLY A 50 -2.06 -2.81 8.37
N ASP A 51 -3.03 -3.33 9.13
CA ASP A 51 -4.12 -2.57 9.74
C ASP A 51 -4.85 -1.60 8.78
N TYR A 52 -5.29 -2.16 7.65
CA TYR A 52 -5.95 -1.41 6.58
C TYR A 52 -7.40 -1.01 6.88
N VAL A 53 -8.10 -1.80 7.69
CA VAL A 53 -9.57 -1.77 7.83
C VAL A 53 -10.01 -1.58 9.30
N ASP A 54 -11.30 -1.77 9.58
CA ASP A 54 -12.00 -1.68 10.87
C ASP A 54 -12.41 -0.29 11.35
N ARG A 55 -11.49 0.59 11.76
CA ARG A 55 -11.88 1.78 12.56
C ARG A 55 -12.52 2.91 11.75
N GLY A 56 -12.18 3.03 10.47
CA GLY A 56 -12.62 4.09 9.59
C GLY A 56 -13.88 3.74 8.82
N LYS A 57 -14.60 4.78 8.39
CA LYS A 57 -15.87 4.63 7.67
C LYS A 57 -15.72 4.14 6.23
N LYS A 58 -14.51 4.20 5.66
CA LYS A 58 -14.21 3.89 4.25
C LYS A 58 -13.24 2.74 4.10
N SER A 59 -13.41 1.70 4.91
CA SER A 59 -12.59 0.49 4.90
C SER A 59 -12.64 -0.24 3.55
N LEU A 60 -13.81 -0.27 2.90
CA LEU A 60 -13.98 -0.92 1.60
C LEU A 60 -13.19 -0.18 0.51
N GLU A 61 -13.33 1.13 0.41
CA GLU A 61 -12.61 1.96 -0.57
C GLU A 61 -11.10 1.90 -0.33
N THR A 62 -10.69 1.87 0.95
CA THR A 62 -9.29 1.74 1.36
C THR A 62 -8.70 0.42 0.84
N ILE A 63 -9.30 -0.73 1.19
CA ILE A 63 -8.75 -2.02 0.78
C ILE A 63 -8.82 -2.23 -0.74
N LEU A 64 -9.89 -1.77 -1.40
CA LEU A 64 -10.02 -1.87 -2.85
C LEU A 64 -8.93 -1.08 -3.58
N LEU A 65 -8.64 0.14 -3.12
CA LEU A 65 -7.57 0.96 -3.72
C LEU A 65 -6.20 0.33 -3.53
N LEU A 66 -5.89 -0.15 -2.32
CA LEU A 66 -4.62 -0.82 -2.01
C LEU A 66 -4.42 -2.09 -2.86
N LEU A 67 -5.47 -2.92 -2.98
CA LEU A 67 -5.44 -4.12 -3.82
C LEU A 67 -5.31 -3.79 -5.31
N ALA A 68 -6.01 -2.75 -5.80
CA ALA A 68 -5.89 -2.31 -7.18
C ALA A 68 -4.47 -1.84 -7.50
N TYR A 69 -3.83 -1.10 -6.60
CA TYR A 69 -2.42 -0.73 -6.75
C TYR A 69 -1.50 -1.94 -6.70
N LYS A 70 -1.74 -2.92 -5.82
CA LYS A 70 -0.94 -4.16 -5.78
C LYS A 70 -1.04 -4.95 -7.09
N ILE A 71 -2.23 -5.02 -7.69
CA ILE A 71 -2.44 -5.69 -8.97
C ILE A 71 -1.72 -4.94 -10.10
N LYS A 72 -1.83 -3.60 -10.11
CA LYS A 72 -1.27 -2.77 -11.18
C LYS A 72 0.25 -2.64 -11.11
N TYR A 73 0.84 -2.62 -9.91
CA TYR A 73 2.26 -2.40 -9.67
C TYR A 73 2.84 -3.43 -8.67
N PRO A 74 2.87 -4.72 -9.04
CA PRO A 74 3.27 -5.79 -8.12
C PRO A 74 4.72 -5.65 -7.60
N GLU A 75 5.61 -5.02 -8.39
CA GLU A 75 7.03 -4.80 -8.08
C GLU A 75 7.33 -3.49 -7.33
N ASN A 76 6.33 -2.61 -7.15
CA ASN A 76 6.52 -1.30 -6.51
C ASN A 76 5.60 -1.10 -5.29
N PHE A 77 4.54 -1.90 -5.19
CA PHE A 77 3.52 -1.76 -4.16
C PHE A 77 3.44 -3.04 -3.33
N PHE A 78 3.69 -2.92 -2.03
CA PHE A 78 3.82 -4.05 -1.11
C PHE A 78 2.87 -3.87 0.07
N LEU A 79 2.16 -4.95 0.39
CA LEU A 79 1.20 -5.02 1.49
C LEU A 79 1.63 -6.13 2.43
N LEU A 80 1.83 -5.81 3.70
CA LEU A 80 2.05 -6.79 4.77
C LEU A 80 0.73 -7.13 5.48
N ARG A 81 0.78 -8.13 6.34
CA ARG A 81 -0.33 -8.53 7.21
C ARG A 81 0.09 -8.45 8.65
#